data_AF-A0A8S0G1M6-F1
#
_entry.id   AF-A0A8S0G1M6-F1
#
_cell.length_a   1.000
_cell.length_b   1.000
_cell.length_c   1.000
_cell.angle_alpha   90.00
_cell.angle_beta   90.00
_cell.angle_gamma   90.00
#
_symmetry.space_group_name_H-M   'P 1'
#
loop_
_entity.id
_entity.type
_entity.pdbx_description
1 polymer ?
#
loop_
_entity_poly.entity_id
_entity_poly.type
_entity_poly.pdbx_seq_one_letter_code
_entity_poly.pdbx_strand_id
1 'polypeptide(L)'
;MDKLNLTFSGTTTDAGFLRLENSEAGAGSATNVGITVTNKNGGANDVKFDGSVPDASTDVDNAGSITPTIFNYTANVIQVGNNAPTAGKYASSATFEVFYR
;
A
#
# COMPACT_ATOMS: atom_id res chain seq x y z
N MET A 1 -15.10 19.09 11.09
CA MET A 1 -13.78 19.06 10.45
C MET A 1 -13.91 18.07 9.32
N ASP A 2 -13.65 18.50 8.10
CA ASP A 2 -13.67 17.60 6.95
C ASP A 2 -12.55 16.57 7.13
N LYS A 3 -12.81 15.35 6.68
CA LYS A 3 -11.86 14.25 6.79
C LYS A 3 -11.27 13.95 5.40
N LEU A 4 -10.04 13.46 5.38
CA LEU A 4 -9.34 13.05 4.18
C LEU A 4 -8.91 11.59 4.29
N ASN A 5 -8.79 10.93 3.14
CA ASN A 5 -8.19 9.61 3.05
C ASN A 5 -7.55 9.39 1.67
N LEU A 6 -6.83 8.28 1.52
CA LEU A 6 -6.15 7.91 0.28
C LEU A 6 -6.72 6.61 -0.27
N THR A 7 -7.02 6.58 -1.57
CA THR A 7 -7.14 5.32 -2.31
C THR A 7 -5.78 4.96 -2.90
N PHE A 8 -5.50 3.67 -3.04
CA PHE A 8 -4.26 3.18 -3.64
C PHE A 8 -4.57 2.24 -4.79
N SER A 9 -3.78 2.33 -5.86
CA SER A 9 -3.91 1.47 -7.04
C SER A 9 -2.54 0.94 -7.44
N GLY A 10 -2.45 -0.36 -7.77
CA GLY A 10 -1.22 -0.99 -8.18
C GLY A 10 -1.41 -2.44 -8.62
N THR A 11 -0.41 -3.00 -9.29
CA THR A 11 -0.43 -4.41 -9.71
C THR A 11 -0.14 -5.31 -8.52
N THR A 12 -0.98 -6.32 -8.30
CA THR A 12 -0.87 -7.22 -7.15
C THR A 12 -0.80 -8.68 -7.58
N THR A 13 -0.29 -9.51 -6.68
CA THR A 13 -0.07 -10.96 -6.89
C THR A 13 -1.20 -11.82 -6.35
N ASP A 14 -2.18 -11.23 -5.65
CA ASP A 14 -3.23 -11.94 -4.95
C ASP A 14 -4.62 -11.38 -5.26
N ALA A 15 -5.64 -12.25 -5.19
CA ALA A 15 -7.03 -11.86 -5.45
C ALA A 15 -7.62 -10.89 -4.41
N GLY A 16 -6.95 -10.70 -3.26
CA GLY A 16 -7.34 -9.72 -2.25
C GLY A 16 -6.79 -8.33 -2.52
N PHE A 17 -5.92 -8.16 -3.52
CA PHE A 17 -5.26 -6.91 -3.88
C PHE A 17 -4.44 -6.29 -2.73
N LEU A 18 -3.80 -7.12 -1.90
CA LEU A 18 -3.05 -6.69 -0.71
C LEU A 18 -1.53 -6.75 -0.90
N ARG A 19 -1.05 -7.41 -1.96
CA ARG A 19 0.37 -7.73 -2.13
C ARG A 19 0.86 -7.21 -3.48
N LEU A 20 1.50 -6.04 -3.47
CA LEU A 20 2.12 -5.48 -4.67
C LEU A 20 3.13 -6.45 -5.27
N GLU A 21 3.09 -6.56 -6.59
CA GLU A 21 4.00 -7.37 -7.39
C GLU A 21 5.41 -6.77 -7.40
N ASN A 22 6.44 -7.63 -7.39
CA ASN A 22 7.78 -7.21 -7.73
C ASN A 22 7.85 -6.89 -9.23
N SER A 23 8.06 -5.62 -9.58
CA SER A 23 8.18 -5.16 -10.97
C SER A 23 9.56 -5.42 -11.58
N GLU A 24 10.56 -5.82 -10.79
CA GLU A 24 11.88 -6.19 -11.32
C GLU A 24 11.79 -7.49 -12.13
N ALA A 25 12.20 -7.43 -13.39
CA ALA A 25 12.26 -8.56 -14.30
C ALA A 25 13.68 -8.80 -14.80
N GLY A 26 14.08 -10.08 -14.89
CA GLY A 26 15.35 -10.50 -15.47
C GLY A 26 16.37 -11.01 -14.45
N ALA A 27 17.58 -11.31 -14.94
CA ALA A 27 18.63 -11.93 -14.15
C ALA A 27 19.00 -11.10 -12.90
N GLY A 28 19.03 -11.75 -11.73
CA GLY A 28 19.32 -11.10 -10.46
C GLY A 28 18.11 -10.46 -9.75
N SER A 29 16.90 -10.62 -10.29
CA SER A 29 15.66 -10.22 -9.62
C SER A 29 15.23 -11.28 -8.61
N ALA A 30 14.69 -10.82 -7.47
CA ALA A 30 14.09 -11.69 -6.48
C ALA A 30 12.75 -12.24 -7.00
N THR A 31 12.46 -13.50 -6.68
CA THR A 31 11.18 -14.15 -6.95
C THR A 31 10.50 -14.51 -5.64
N ASN A 32 9.17 -14.69 -5.68
CA ASN A 32 8.34 -14.98 -4.51
C ASN A 32 8.42 -13.89 -3.42
N VAL A 33 8.71 -12.64 -3.82
CA VAL A 33 8.66 -11.45 -2.96
C VAL A 33 7.59 -10.47 -3.45
N GLY A 34 6.97 -9.77 -2.52
CA GLY A 34 6.05 -8.67 -2.78
C GLY A 34 6.05 -7.67 -1.62
N ILE A 35 5.23 -6.63 -1.73
CA ILE A 35 5.11 -5.59 -0.69
C ILE A 35 3.66 -5.51 -0.21
N THR A 36 3.44 -5.54 1.10
CA THR A 36 2.18 -5.11 1.73
C THR A 36 2.38 -3.74 2.38
N VAL A 37 1.31 -2.95 2.45
CA VAL A 37 1.31 -1.65 3.13
C VAL A 37 0.20 -1.64 4.17
N THR A 38 0.54 -1.36 5.42
CA THR A 38 -0.43 -1.28 6.52
C THR A 38 -0.68 0.19 6.88
N ASN A 39 -1.95 0.57 7.04
CA ASN A 39 -2.32 1.89 7.51
C ASN A 39 -1.95 2.11 8.98
N LYS A 40 -1.53 3.34 9.33
CA LYS A 40 -1.20 3.77 10.70
C LYS A 40 -1.85 5.10 11.11
N ASN A 41 -2.92 5.51 10.42
CA ASN A 41 -3.64 6.75 10.70
C ASN A 41 -4.64 6.65 11.87
N GLY A 42 -5.29 5.50 12.00
CA GLY A 42 -6.34 5.23 13.00
C GLY A 42 -6.51 3.73 13.15
N GLY A 43 -7.38 3.12 12.33
CA GLY A 43 -7.42 1.67 12.15
C GLY A 43 -6.11 1.09 11.59
N ALA A 44 -5.81 -0.17 11.88
CA ALA A 44 -4.57 -0.83 11.46
C ALA A 44 -4.76 -1.81 10.28
N ASN A 45 -5.73 -1.52 9.41
CA ASN A 45 -6.05 -2.35 8.26
C ASN A 45 -4.96 -2.27 7.17
N ASP A 46 -4.80 -3.35 6.41
CA ASP A 46 -3.94 -3.33 5.23
C ASP A 46 -4.57 -2.52 4.10
N VAL A 47 -3.72 -1.86 3.32
CA VAL A 47 -4.08 -1.13 2.11
C VAL A 47 -4.45 -2.13 1.02
N LYS A 48 -5.59 -1.88 0.36
CA LYS A 48 -5.94 -2.52 -0.90
C LYS A 48 -5.47 -1.66 -2.06
N PHE A 49 -4.85 -2.29 -3.06
CA PHE A 49 -4.28 -1.64 -4.23
C PHE A 49 -5.21 -1.72 -5.46
N ASP A 50 -6.52 -1.76 -5.24
CA ASP A 50 -7.57 -1.85 -6.28
C ASP A 50 -8.33 -0.53 -6.48
N GLY A 51 -7.89 0.56 -5.85
CA GLY A 51 -8.56 1.85 -5.86
C GLY A 51 -9.83 1.89 -5.00
N SER A 52 -10.15 0.84 -4.24
CA SER A 52 -11.32 0.83 -3.38
C SER A 52 -11.20 1.84 -2.24
N VAL A 53 -12.35 2.40 -1.86
CA VAL A 53 -12.44 3.34 -0.74
C VAL A 53 -12.10 2.59 0.56
N PRO A 54 -11.10 3.05 1.35
CA PRO A 54 -10.71 2.41 2.60
C PRO A 54 -11.80 2.52 3.68
N ASP A 55 -11.58 1.87 4.83
CA ASP A 55 -12.49 1.96 5.98
C ASP A 55 -12.47 3.38 6.60
N ALA A 56 -13.62 3.88 7.08
CA ALA A 56 -13.71 5.23 7.66
C ALA A 56 -12.89 5.40 8.95
N SER A 57 -12.54 4.31 9.65
CA SER A 57 -11.65 4.36 10.81
C SER A 57 -10.20 4.74 10.46
N THR A 58 -9.84 4.78 9.17
CA THR A 58 -8.51 5.21 8.71
C THR A 58 -8.45 6.68 8.29
N ASP A 59 -9.59 7.39 8.36
CA ASP A 59 -9.71 8.79 7.97
C ASP A 59 -8.85 9.72 8.86
N VAL A 60 -8.18 10.69 8.23
CA VAL A 60 -7.35 11.70 8.89
C VAL A 60 -8.07 13.04 8.91
N ASP A 61 -7.93 13.81 9.99
CA ASP A 61 -8.41 15.19 10.03
C ASP A 61 -7.74 16.05 8.96
N ASN A 62 -8.56 16.79 8.20
CA ASN A 62 -8.04 17.84 7.35
C ASN A 62 -7.52 18.99 8.23
N ALA A 63 -6.21 19.02 8.47
CA ALA A 63 -5.56 19.96 9.38
C ALA A 63 -5.55 21.42 8.87
N GLY A 64 -6.06 21.66 7.66
CA GLY A 64 -6.19 23.00 7.07
C GLY A 64 -4.90 23.51 6.40
N SER A 65 -4.83 24.82 6.16
CA SER A 65 -3.79 25.40 5.28
C SER A 65 -2.43 25.61 5.94
N ILE A 66 -2.37 25.67 7.27
CA ILE A 66 -1.13 25.99 8.00
C ILE A 66 -0.46 24.77 8.62
N THR A 67 -1.17 23.65 8.75
CA THR A 67 -0.64 22.39 9.29
C THR A 67 -0.84 21.30 8.24
N PRO A 68 0.23 20.60 7.81
CA PRO A 68 0.08 19.54 6.82
C PRO A 68 -0.77 18.41 7.39
N THR A 69 -1.64 17.85 6.56
CA THR A 69 -2.30 16.59 6.86
C THR A 69 -1.30 15.46 6.62
N ILE A 70 -1.05 14.62 7.63
CA ILE A 70 -0.06 13.54 7.58
C ILE A 70 -0.78 12.20 7.48
N PHE A 71 -0.42 11.41 6.46
CA PHE A 71 -0.83 10.02 6.36
C PHE A 71 0.35 9.10 6.66
N ASN A 72 0.19 8.24 7.65
CA ASN A 72 1.20 7.30 8.12
C ASN A 72 0.88 5.89 7.60
N TYR A 73 1.88 5.27 6.96
CA TYR A 73 1.81 3.90 6.46
C TYR A 73 3.11 3.17 6.76
N THR A 74 3.06 1.84 6.80
CA THR A 74 4.26 0.99 6.90
C THR A 74 4.27 -0.01 5.75
N ALA A 75 5.30 0.03 4.92
CA ALA A 75 5.53 -0.97 3.87
C ALA A 75 6.39 -2.12 4.42
N ASN A 76 5.99 -3.36 4.16
CA ASN A 76 6.73 -4.56 4.54
C ASN A 76 6.98 -5.44 3.32
N VAL A 77 8.20 -5.92 3.18
CA VAL A 77 8.54 -6.96 2.19
C VAL A 77 8.06 -8.30 2.74
N ILE A 78 7.33 -9.05 1.91
CA ILE A 78 6.73 -10.32 2.29
C ILE A 78 7.01 -11.40 1.25
N GLN A 79 6.88 -12.66 1.67
CA GLN A 79 6.77 -13.76 0.72
C GLN A 79 5.42 -13.70 -0.01
N VAL A 80 5.43 -13.96 -1.31
CA VAL A 80 4.23 -14.19 -2.13
C VAL A 80 4.27 -15.59 -2.74
N GLY A 81 3.12 -16.24 -2.83
CA GLY A 81 3.02 -17.64 -3.26
C GLY A 81 3.58 -18.64 -2.24
N ASN A 82 3.69 -19.90 -2.68
CA ASN A 82 4.01 -21.04 -1.81
C ASN A 82 5.52 -21.35 -1.73
N ASN A 83 6.33 -20.74 -2.59
CA ASN A 83 7.77 -20.97 -2.64
C ASN A 83 8.51 -19.91 -1.81
N ALA A 84 9.64 -20.29 -1.23
CA ALA A 84 10.48 -19.36 -0.48
C ALA A 84 11.00 -18.22 -1.36
N PRO A 85 11.15 -16.99 -0.82
CA PRO A 85 11.80 -15.88 -1.50
C PRO A 85 13.20 -16.24 -1.99
N THR A 86 13.55 -15.80 -3.20
CA THR A 86 14.93 -15.89 -3.70
C THR A 86 15.66 -14.57 -3.47
N ALA A 87 16.98 -14.64 -3.31
CA ALA A 87 17.80 -13.43 -3.26
C ALA A 87 17.76 -12.69 -4.61
N GLY A 88 17.77 -11.36 -4.55
CA GLY A 88 17.80 -10.51 -5.74
C GLY A 88 17.25 -9.12 -5.49
N LYS A 89 17.23 -8.31 -6.55
CA LYS A 89 16.63 -6.97 -6.55
C LYS A 89 15.11 -7.09 -6.54
N TYR A 90 14.47 -6.14 -5.88
CA TYR A 90 13.02 -5.98 -5.92
C TYR A 90 12.68 -4.49 -5.98
N ALA A 91 11.58 -4.19 -6.67
CA ALA A 91 10.97 -2.88 -6.71
C ALA A 91 9.46 -3.08 -6.89
N SER A 92 8.66 -2.21 -6.31
CA SER A 92 7.21 -2.17 -6.53
C SER A 92 6.76 -0.73 -6.52
N SER A 93 5.66 -0.44 -7.21
CA SER A 93 5.06 0.88 -7.24
C SER A 93 3.54 0.80 -7.09
N ALA A 94 2.97 1.84 -6.51
CA ALA A 94 1.54 2.08 -6.45
C ALA A 94 1.30 3.59 -6.61
N THR A 95 0.13 3.96 -7.11
CA THR A 95 -0.36 5.34 -7.14
C THR A 95 -1.34 5.55 -5.99
N PHE A 96 -1.43 6.77 -5.49
CA PHE A 96 -2.46 7.17 -4.53
C PHE A 96 -3.21 8.40 -5.01
N GLU A 97 -4.48 8.48 -4.63
CA GLU A 97 -5.32 9.67 -4.83
C GLU A 97 -5.87 10.14 -3.49
N VAL A 98 -5.83 11.45 -3.25
CA VAL A 98 -6.42 12.08 -2.06
C VAL A 98 -7.90 12.34 -2.34
N PHE A 99 -8.77 11.97 -1.40
CA PHE A 99 -10.19 12.29 -1.50
C PHE A 99 -10.76 12.80 -0.17
N TYR A 100 -11.87 13.53 -0.28
CA TYR A 100 -12.63 14.07 0.86
C TYR A 100 -13.71 13.08 1.30
N ARG A 101 -13.95 13.04 2.60
CA ARG A 101 -14.96 12.22 3.27
C ARG A 101 -16.15 13.04 3.74
#